data_AF-A0AAU6B3W5-F1
#
_entry.id   AF-A0AAU6B3W5-F1
#
_cell.length_a   1.000
_cell.length_b   1.000
_cell.length_c   1.000
_cell.angle_alpha   90.00
_cell.angle_beta   90.00
_cell.angle_gamma   90.00
#
_symmetry.space_group_name_H-M   'P 1'
#
loop_
_entity.id
_entity.type
_entity.pdbx_description
1 polymer ?
#
loop_
_entity_poly.entity_id
_entity_poly.type
_entity_poly.pdbx_seq_one_letter_code
_entity_poly.pdbx_strand_id
1 'polypeptide(L)'
;MAKRALVVTVRIEGVREILRALTQLPKDAQTEIRDRSAKIAAKLAPKASADVAAHGGRQGPNLATTVKVVRDRVPAIQVGGSRRLGRHRAPAYGILFGSIFGMSRRSGWYASPRYGMSPGRQYRPHRGTNAYAFFPVADREATTISREWNAAADEIVRKFGQGGA
;
A
#
# COMPACT_ATOMS: atom_id res chain seq x y z
N MET A 1 -13.92 -13.63 -2.08
CA MET A 1 -12.55 -14.03 -1.68
C MET A 1 -12.02 -13.06 -0.64
N ALA A 2 -11.46 -13.53 0.49
CA ALA A 2 -10.85 -12.67 1.50
C ALA A 2 -9.58 -11.97 0.96
N LYS A 3 -9.41 -10.67 1.23
CA LYS A 3 -8.24 -9.89 0.77
C LYS A 3 -6.95 -10.45 1.40
N ARG A 4 -6.03 -10.91 0.56
CA ARG A 4 -4.75 -11.53 0.94
C ARG A 4 -3.58 -10.54 1.00
N ALA A 5 -3.82 -9.25 0.80
CA ALA A 5 -2.80 -8.22 0.88
C ALA A 5 -3.45 -6.89 1.20
N LEU A 6 -2.66 -5.98 1.77
CA LEU A 6 -3.07 -4.61 1.98
C LEU A 6 -2.44 -3.76 0.89
N VAL A 7 -3.30 -3.07 0.14
CA VAL A 7 -2.90 -2.10 -0.89
C VAL A 7 -3.30 -0.74 -0.38
N VAL A 8 -2.34 0.18 -0.27
CA VAL A 8 -2.62 1.58 0.00
C VAL A 8 -2.44 2.35 -1.30
N THR A 9 -3.53 2.96 -1.71
CA THR A 9 -3.57 4.01 -2.72
C THR A 9 -3.51 5.36 -2.02
N VAL A 10 -2.61 6.22 -2.49
CA VAL A 10 -2.49 7.58 -1.98
C VAL A 10 -3.72 8.38 -2.41
N ARG A 11 -4.24 9.22 -1.50
CA ARG A 11 -5.34 10.14 -1.82
C ARG A 11 -4.81 11.26 -2.71
N ILE A 12 -5.37 11.38 -3.90
CA ILE A 12 -5.05 12.43 -4.87
C ILE A 12 -6.33 13.24 -5.11
N GLU A 13 -6.20 14.56 -5.06
CA GLU A 13 -7.29 15.49 -5.34
C GLU A 13 -7.61 15.53 -6.84
N GLY A 14 -8.88 15.55 -7.22
CA GLY A 14 -9.29 15.56 -8.64
C GLY A 14 -9.05 14.26 -9.41
N VAL A 15 -8.63 13.19 -8.71
CA VAL A 15 -8.22 11.92 -9.35
C VAL A 15 -9.32 11.29 -10.19
N ARG A 16 -10.60 11.46 -9.84
CA ARG A 16 -11.71 10.83 -10.54
C ARG A 16 -11.93 11.49 -11.90
N GLU A 17 -11.91 12.81 -11.92
CA GLU A 17 -12.06 13.67 -13.09
C GLU A 17 -10.91 13.41 -14.07
N ILE A 18 -9.68 13.38 -13.56
CA ILE A 18 -8.47 13.10 -14.34
C ILE A 18 -8.51 11.66 -14.90
N LEU A 19 -8.86 10.66 -14.10
CA LEU A 19 -8.96 9.28 -14.59
C LEU A 19 -10.05 9.13 -15.66
N ARG A 20 -11.15 9.89 -15.57
CA ARG A 20 -12.17 9.92 -16.62
C ARG A 20 -11.62 10.56 -17.90
N ALA A 21 -10.90 11.67 -17.82
CA ALA A 21 -10.24 12.26 -18.99
C ALA A 21 -9.23 11.29 -19.63
N LEU A 22 -8.38 10.65 -18.82
CA LEU A 22 -7.40 9.65 -19.27
C LEU A 22 -8.05 8.42 -19.94
N THR A 23 -9.30 8.08 -19.60
CA THR A 23 -10.01 6.98 -20.27
C THR A 23 -10.43 7.29 -21.70
N GLN A 24 -10.52 8.56 -22.06
CA GLN A 24 -10.82 9.00 -23.43
C GLN A 24 -9.58 9.03 -24.33
N LEU A 25 -8.38 8.90 -23.75
CA LEU A 25 -7.11 8.90 -24.48
C LEU A 25 -6.75 7.50 -25.00
N PRO A 26 -5.81 7.41 -25.98
CA PRO A 26 -5.30 6.14 -26.49
C PRO A 26 -4.71 5.24 -25.39
N LYS A 27 -4.63 3.93 -25.67
CA LYS A 27 -4.08 2.92 -24.74
C LYS A 27 -2.64 3.24 -24.31
N ASP A 28 -1.87 3.91 -25.16
CA ASP A 28 -0.50 4.32 -24.87
C ASP A 28 -0.44 5.36 -23.74
N ALA A 29 -1.40 6.29 -23.68
CA ALA A 29 -1.52 7.23 -22.56
C ALA A 29 -1.81 6.50 -21.24
N GLN A 30 -2.63 5.44 -21.29
CA GLN A 30 -2.89 4.61 -20.11
C GLN A 30 -1.68 3.77 -19.68
N THR A 31 -0.83 3.36 -20.62
CA THR A 31 0.43 2.69 -20.31
C THR A 31 1.39 3.68 -19.66
N GLU A 32 1.52 4.89 -20.23
CA GLU A 32 2.42 5.93 -19.73
C GLU A 32 2.04 6.37 -18.30
N ILE A 33 0.76 6.60 -18.00
CA ILE A 33 0.34 6.97 -16.64
C ILE A 33 0.61 5.84 -15.63
N ARG A 34 0.44 4.57 -16.03
CA ARG A 34 0.76 3.42 -15.15
C ARG A 34 2.24 3.35 -14.85
N ASP A 35 3.09 3.63 -15.83
CA ASP A 35 4.55 3.58 -15.68
C ASP A 35 5.06 4.76 -14.86
N ARG A 36 4.51 5.97 -15.07
CA ARG A 36 4.78 7.15 -14.23
C ARG A 36 4.34 6.91 -12.79
N SER A 37 3.14 6.37 -12.59
CA SER A 37 2.61 6.04 -11.26
C SER A 37 3.47 5.00 -10.55
N ALA A 38 3.96 3.99 -11.27
CA ALA A 38 4.89 3.01 -10.72
C ALA A 38 6.24 3.64 -10.31
N LYS A 39 6.77 4.59 -11.08
CA LYS A 39 7.99 5.34 -10.72
C LYS A 39 7.79 6.20 -9.47
N ILE A 40 6.64 6.86 -9.33
CA ILE A 40 6.29 7.62 -8.12
C ILE A 40 6.20 6.68 -6.91
N ALA A 41 5.48 5.56 -7.05
CA ALA A 41 5.37 4.55 -6.00
C ALA A 41 6.71 3.90 -5.64
N ALA A 42 7.66 3.79 -6.58
CA ALA A 42 8.99 3.27 -6.33
C ALA A 42 9.82 4.16 -5.40
N LYS A 43 9.55 5.48 -5.34
CA LYS A 43 10.16 6.38 -4.35
C LYS A 43 9.58 6.17 -2.94
N LEU A 44 8.30 5.79 -2.86
CA LEU A 44 7.59 5.57 -1.60
C LEU A 44 7.86 4.18 -1.01
N ALA A 45 8.12 3.16 -1.84
CA ALA A 45 8.34 1.78 -1.40
C ALA A 45 9.49 1.60 -0.38
N PRO A 46 10.68 2.23 -0.53
CA PRO A 46 11.75 2.16 0.46
C PRO A 46 11.33 2.78 1.80
N LYS A 47 10.64 3.93 1.77
CA LYS A 47 10.15 4.61 2.98
C LYS A 47 9.12 3.75 3.72
N ALA A 48 8.16 3.19 2.97
CA ALA A 48 7.17 2.27 3.50
C ALA A 48 7.80 0.99 4.07
N SER A 49 8.83 0.45 3.39
CA SER A 49 9.56 -0.72 3.86
C SER A 49 10.32 -0.45 5.17
N ALA A 50 11.02 0.68 5.26
CA ALA A 50 11.71 1.10 6.48
C ALA A 50 10.75 1.31 7.65
N ASP A 51 9.60 1.95 7.41
CA ASP A 51 8.56 2.18 8.42
C ASP A 51 7.94 0.86 8.92
N VAL A 52 7.64 -0.07 8.01
CA VAL A 52 7.17 -1.43 8.37
C VAL A 52 8.23 -2.20 9.15
N ALA A 53 9.51 -2.06 8.80
CA ALA A 53 10.60 -2.70 9.52
C ALA A 53 10.74 -2.17 10.95
N ALA A 54 10.64 -0.85 11.12
CA ALA A 54 10.82 -0.18 12.41
C ALA A 54 9.59 -0.31 13.34
N HIS A 55 8.39 -0.19 12.77
CA HIS A 55 7.15 -0.05 13.54
C HIS A 55 6.21 -1.26 13.42
N GLY A 56 6.54 -2.27 12.60
CA GLY A 56 5.79 -3.52 12.45
C GLY A 56 6.03 -4.56 13.55
N GLY A 57 6.62 -4.17 14.68
CA GLY A 57 6.97 -5.07 15.79
C GLY A 57 7.98 -6.15 15.41
N ARG A 58 8.00 -7.27 16.15
CA ARG A 58 9.00 -8.36 15.99
C ARG A 58 9.02 -9.00 14.59
N GLN A 59 7.91 -8.89 13.85
CA GLN A 59 7.78 -9.42 12.49
C GLN A 59 7.98 -8.35 11.40
N GLY A 60 8.18 -7.09 11.79
CA GLY A 60 8.38 -5.95 10.90
C GLY A 60 9.46 -6.17 9.85
N PRO A 61 10.69 -6.61 10.22
CA PRO A 61 11.75 -6.86 9.24
C PRO A 61 11.38 -7.92 8.19
N ASN A 62 10.66 -8.99 8.58
CA ASN A 62 10.19 -10.00 7.64
C ASN A 62 9.09 -9.45 6.72
N LEU A 63 8.18 -8.64 7.25
CA LEU A 63 7.10 -8.01 6.48
C LEU A 63 7.62 -6.95 5.50
N ALA A 64 8.67 -6.21 5.87
CA ALA A 64 9.31 -5.22 5.01
C ALA A 64 9.76 -5.82 3.66
N THR A 65 10.21 -7.08 3.66
CA THR A 65 10.58 -7.82 2.42
C THR A 65 9.40 -8.10 1.46
N THR A 66 8.17 -7.84 1.90
CA THR A 66 6.95 -8.02 1.08
C THR A 66 6.40 -6.72 0.52
N VAL A 67 7.01 -5.58 0.87
CA VAL A 67 6.65 -4.29 0.31
C VAL A 67 7.03 -4.28 -1.16
N LYS A 68 6.06 -3.99 -2.03
CA LYS A 68 6.28 -3.90 -3.47
C LYS A 68 5.41 -2.84 -4.11
N VAL A 69 5.91 -2.27 -5.19
CA VAL A 69 5.16 -1.37 -6.06
C VAL A 69 4.08 -2.15 -6.81
N VAL A 70 2.90 -1.55 -6.91
CA VAL A 70 1.81 -2.03 -7.77
C VAL A 70 1.73 -1.10 -8.98
N ARG A 71 1.75 -1.69 -10.16
CA ARG A 71 1.54 -0.95 -11.40
C ARG A 71 0.05 -0.71 -11.58
N ASP A 72 -0.38 0.53 -11.38
CA ASP A 72 -1.75 0.99 -11.56
C ASP A 72 -1.74 2.44 -12.07
N ARG A 73 -2.88 2.98 -12.48
CA ARG A 73 -3.04 4.37 -12.96
C ARG A 73 -2.85 5.41 -11.84
N VAL A 74 -2.83 4.96 -10.59
CA VAL A 74 -2.57 5.76 -9.39
C VAL A 74 -1.38 5.12 -8.66
N PRO A 75 -0.48 5.91 -8.03
CA PRO A 75 0.65 5.36 -7.28
C PRO A 75 0.14 4.51 -6.13
N ALA A 76 0.55 3.23 -6.12
CA ALA A 76 0.09 2.26 -5.14
C ALA A 76 1.23 1.35 -4.69
N ILE A 77 1.22 1.01 -3.40
CA ILE A 77 2.14 0.04 -2.79
C ILE A 77 1.31 -1.04 -2.13
N GLN A 78 1.83 -2.26 -2.23
CA GLN A 78 1.28 -3.43 -1.56
C GLN A 78 2.26 -3.92 -0.49
N VAL A 79 1.72 -4.33 0.66
CA VAL A 79 2.45 -5.05 1.69
C VAL A 79 1.72 -6.35 2.03
N GLY A 80 2.48 -7.39 2.39
CA GLY A 80 1.96 -8.70 2.73
C GLY A 80 1.78 -9.60 1.50
N GLY A 81 0.71 -10.37 1.47
CA GLY A 81 0.46 -11.37 0.42
C GLY A 81 0.38 -12.80 0.94
N SER A 82 0.30 -13.74 0.01
CA SER A 82 0.33 -15.18 0.28
C SER A 82 1.73 -15.74 0.55
N ARG A 83 2.78 -14.93 0.38
CA ARG A 83 4.16 -15.33 0.68
C ARG A 83 4.25 -15.79 2.13
N ARG A 84 4.87 -16.95 2.37
CA ARG A 84 5.07 -17.50 3.71
C ARG A 84 6.33 -16.91 4.32
N LEU A 85 6.25 -16.43 5.57
CA LEU A 85 7.34 -15.76 6.28
C LEU A 85 7.59 -16.40 7.66
N GLY A 86 8.82 -16.19 8.16
CA GLY A 86 9.25 -16.63 9.48
C GLY A 86 9.40 -18.16 9.63
N ARG A 87 9.80 -18.59 10.83
CA ARG A 87 10.07 -20.00 11.16
C ARG A 87 8.86 -20.92 10.95
N HIS A 88 7.66 -20.43 11.25
CA HIS A 88 6.41 -21.20 11.12
C HIS A 88 5.72 -21.07 9.76
N ARG A 89 6.37 -20.42 8.78
CA ARG A 89 5.85 -20.26 7.41
C ARG A 89 4.43 -19.69 7.36
N ALA A 90 4.09 -18.79 8.27
CA ALA A 90 2.79 -18.15 8.31
C ALA A 90 2.65 -17.19 7.10
N PRO A 91 1.46 -17.06 6.50
CA PRO A 91 1.27 -16.19 5.36
C PRO A 91 1.44 -14.72 5.77
N ALA A 92 2.11 -13.94 4.93
CA ALA A 92 2.50 -12.56 5.20
C ALA A 92 1.29 -11.66 5.52
N TYR A 93 0.14 -11.88 4.88
CA TYR A 93 -1.08 -11.14 5.21
C TYR A 93 -1.55 -11.37 6.64
N GLY A 94 -1.46 -12.60 7.15
CA GLY A 94 -1.87 -12.93 8.51
C GLY A 94 -0.94 -12.27 9.54
N ILE A 95 0.36 -12.24 9.22
CA ILE A 95 1.38 -11.55 10.03
C ILE A 95 1.15 -10.03 9.99
N LEU A 96 0.87 -9.48 8.81
CA LEU A 96 0.64 -8.05 8.57
C LEU A 96 -0.56 -7.53 9.37
N PHE A 97 -1.71 -8.22 9.31
CA PHE A 97 -2.88 -7.80 10.06
C PHE A 97 -2.63 -7.83 11.56
N GLY A 98 -1.93 -8.87 12.04
CA GLY A 98 -1.54 -8.97 13.44
C GLY A 98 -0.52 -7.91 13.87
N SER A 99 0.39 -7.48 12.99
CA SER A 99 1.42 -6.50 13.31
C SER A 99 0.96 -5.05 13.16
N ILE A 100 0.05 -4.75 12.22
CA ILE A 100 -0.39 -3.38 11.90
C ILE A 100 -1.65 -2.97 12.66
N PHE A 101 -2.54 -3.89 12.99
CA PHE A 101 -3.79 -3.58 13.72
C PHE A 101 -3.84 -4.25 15.10
N GLY A 102 -2.87 -5.12 15.37
CA GLY A 102 -2.80 -5.91 16.59
C GLY A 102 -3.81 -7.05 16.61
N MET A 103 -3.48 -8.14 17.31
CA MET A 103 -4.41 -9.27 17.51
C MET A 103 -5.29 -9.03 18.74
N SER A 104 -6.61 -8.97 18.55
CA SER A 104 -7.62 -8.95 19.63
C SER A 104 -8.13 -10.36 19.95
N ARG A 105 -8.48 -10.66 21.21
CA ARG A 105 -9.13 -11.94 21.57
C ARG A 105 -10.59 -12.04 21.08
N ARG A 106 -11.17 -10.97 20.52
CA ARG A 106 -12.61 -10.84 20.26
C ARG A 106 -13.06 -11.19 18.84
N SER A 107 -12.18 -11.26 17.83
CA SER A 107 -12.61 -11.50 16.44
C SER A 107 -11.48 -11.99 15.53
N GLY A 108 -11.81 -12.84 14.54
CA GLY A 108 -10.88 -13.32 13.48
C GLY A 108 -10.38 -14.76 13.66
N TRP A 109 -9.67 -15.31 12.66
CA TRP A 109 -9.11 -16.68 12.68
C TRP A 109 -8.10 -16.92 13.84
N TYR A 110 -7.59 -15.84 14.43
CA TYR A 110 -6.67 -15.81 15.56
C TYR A 110 -7.35 -15.68 16.94
N ALA A 111 -8.68 -15.52 17.00
CA ALA A 111 -9.44 -15.54 18.26
C ALA A 111 -9.50 -16.95 18.89
N SER A 112 -9.06 -17.98 18.17
CA SER A 112 -9.00 -19.35 18.67
C SER A 112 -8.03 -19.47 19.87
N PRO A 113 -8.40 -20.20 20.95
CA PRO A 113 -7.58 -20.36 22.15
C PRO A 113 -6.15 -20.85 21.89
N ARG A 114 -5.93 -21.66 20.84
CA ARG A 114 -4.62 -22.17 20.41
C ARG A 114 -3.61 -21.06 20.05
N TYR A 115 -4.08 -19.87 19.72
CA TYR A 115 -3.25 -18.70 19.41
C TYR A 115 -3.11 -17.76 20.61
N GLY A 116 -3.53 -18.21 21.79
CA GLY A 116 -3.47 -17.46 23.05
C GLY A 116 -2.06 -17.03 23.46
N MET A 117 -1.00 -17.72 23.03
CA MET A 117 0.39 -17.34 23.31
C MET A 117 1.10 -16.71 22.11
N SER A 118 0.35 -16.32 21.06
CA SER A 118 0.93 -15.84 19.82
C SER A 118 1.66 -14.49 20.02
N PRO A 119 2.89 -14.33 19.50
CA PRO A 119 3.66 -13.09 19.57
C PRO A 119 3.07 -11.92 18.77
N GLY A 120 1.85 -12.05 18.22
CA GLY A 120 1.13 -10.95 17.57
C GLY A 120 0.05 -10.29 18.44
N ARG A 121 -0.05 -10.64 19.74
CA ARG A 121 -0.95 -9.94 20.68
C ARG A 121 -0.67 -8.44 20.69
N GLN A 122 -1.73 -7.63 20.65
CA GLN A 122 -1.69 -6.17 20.66
C GLN A 122 -0.63 -5.61 21.63
N TYR A 123 0.33 -4.84 21.11
CA TYR A 123 1.27 -4.05 21.91
C TYR A 123 0.68 -2.66 22.16
N ARG A 124 0.77 -2.15 23.40
CA ARG A 124 0.41 -0.76 23.71
C ARG A 124 1.24 0.20 22.83
N PRO A 125 0.71 1.37 22.40
CA PRO A 125 -0.48 2.08 22.92
C PRO A 125 -1.78 1.96 22.09
N HIS A 126 -1.79 1.37 20.89
CA HIS A 126 -2.92 1.52 19.97
C HIS A 126 -3.83 0.28 19.95
N ARG A 127 -4.93 0.34 20.73
CA ARG A 127 -5.99 -0.69 20.76
C ARG A 127 -6.89 -0.57 19.51
N GLY A 128 -6.40 -1.03 18.36
CA GLY A 128 -7.24 -1.44 17.23
C GLY A 128 -7.90 -0.35 16.38
N THR A 129 -7.54 0.92 16.52
CA THR A 129 -8.10 2.02 15.70
C THR A 129 -7.12 2.64 14.70
N ASN A 130 -5.81 2.65 14.99
CA ASN A 130 -4.78 3.23 14.13
C ASN A 130 -3.74 2.18 13.73
N ALA A 131 -3.35 2.18 12.46
CA ALA A 131 -2.31 1.31 11.93
C ALA A 131 -0.92 1.66 12.52
N TYR A 132 -0.18 0.68 13.06
CA TYR A 132 1.16 0.90 13.67
C TYR A 132 2.23 1.38 12.69
N ALA A 133 2.07 1.07 11.40
CA ALA A 133 3.06 1.31 10.35
C ALA A 133 2.33 1.42 9.00
N PHE A 134 3.06 1.80 7.94
CA PHE A 134 2.64 1.84 6.54
C PHE A 134 1.71 3.02 6.16
N PHE A 135 0.61 3.24 6.89
CA PHE A 135 -0.34 4.32 6.59
C PHE A 135 0.20 5.73 6.86
N PRO A 136 0.91 6.01 7.97
CA PRO A 136 1.45 7.34 8.23
C PRO A 136 2.48 7.80 7.19
N VAL A 137 3.14 6.86 6.50
CA VAL A 137 4.05 7.20 5.39
C VAL A 137 3.26 7.69 4.18
N ALA A 138 2.17 7.01 3.84
CA ALA A 138 1.31 7.42 2.75
C ALA A 138 0.69 8.81 3.02
N ASP A 139 0.27 9.08 4.26
CA ASP A 139 -0.29 10.38 4.65
C ASP A 139 0.76 11.50 4.60
N ARG A 140 1.97 11.27 5.13
CA ARG A 140 3.07 12.25 5.08
C ARG A 140 3.50 12.61 3.66
N GLU A 141 3.46 11.63 2.76
CA GLU A 141 3.90 11.80 1.37
C GLU A 141 2.76 12.20 0.42
N ALA A 142 1.52 12.25 0.91
CA ALA A 142 0.33 12.45 0.08
C ALA A 142 0.40 13.73 -0.76
N THR A 143 0.82 14.84 -0.17
CA THR A 143 0.92 16.13 -0.87
C THR A 143 1.96 16.11 -2.00
N THR A 144 3.13 15.51 -1.75
CA THR A 144 4.19 15.40 -2.74
C THR A 144 3.76 14.48 -3.89
N ILE A 145 3.18 13.32 -3.54
CA ILE A 145 2.72 12.34 -4.53
C ILE A 145 1.57 12.89 -5.37
N SER A 146 0.62 13.59 -4.74
CA SER A 146 -0.50 14.25 -5.44
C SER A 146 0.01 15.24 -6.47
N ARG A 147 0.99 16.08 -6.09
CA ARG A 147 1.62 17.06 -6.99
C ARG A 147 2.35 16.39 -8.16
N GLU A 148 3.22 15.42 -7.87
CA GLU A 148 3.99 14.71 -8.92
C GLU A 148 3.07 13.97 -9.90
N TRP A 149 2.00 13.34 -9.38
CA TRP A 149 1.07 12.59 -10.21
C TRP A 149 0.19 13.51 -11.05
N ASN A 150 -0.33 14.62 -10.50
CA ASN A 150 -1.11 15.60 -11.25
C ASN A 150 -0.27 16.22 -12.38
N ALA A 151 0.98 16.58 -12.11
CA ALA A 151 1.88 17.08 -13.14
C ALA A 151 2.10 16.06 -14.28
N ALA A 152 2.30 14.78 -13.93
CA ALA A 152 2.43 13.72 -14.92
C ALA A 152 1.14 13.49 -15.73
N ALA A 153 -0.03 13.58 -15.08
CA ALA A 153 -1.31 13.47 -15.76
C ALA A 153 -1.53 14.64 -16.74
N ASP A 154 -1.23 15.88 -16.34
CA ASP A 154 -1.34 17.07 -17.17
C ASP A 154 -0.41 17.03 -18.38
N GLU A 155 0.81 16.52 -18.21
CA GLU A 155 1.75 16.27 -19.31
C GLU A 155 1.20 15.26 -20.31
N ILE A 156 0.65 14.13 -19.83
CA ILE A 156 0.07 13.09 -20.67
C ILE A 156 -1.16 13.62 -21.41
N VAL A 157 -2.06 14.33 -20.71
CA VAL A 157 -3.24 14.92 -21.34
C VAL A 157 -2.85 15.93 -22.42
N ARG A 158 -1.85 16.78 -22.18
CA ARG A 158 -1.36 17.71 -23.22
C ARG A 158 -0.76 16.97 -24.41
N LYS A 159 0.14 16.01 -24.16
CA LYS A 159 0.85 15.24 -25.19
C LYS A 159 -0.13 14.49 -26.11
N PHE A 160 -1.11 13.81 -25.53
CA PHE A 160 -2.06 12.99 -26.29
C PHE A 160 -3.33 13.73 -26.72
N GLY A 161 -3.66 14.85 -26.07
CA GLY A 161 -4.79 15.71 -26.43
C GLY A 161 -4.49 16.66 -27.59
N GLN A 162 -3.22 17.07 -27.78
CA GLN A 162 -2.80 17.92 -28.90
C GLN A 162 -2.52 17.16 -30.20
N GLY A 163 -2.39 15.83 -30.15
CA GLY A 163 -2.14 14.96 -31.31
C GLY A 163 -3.39 14.27 -31.86
N GLY A 164 -4.58 14.69 -31.44
CA GLY A 164 -5.87 14.13 -31.84
C GLY A 164 -6.78 15.18 -32.44
N ALA A 165 -6.37 15.76 -33.57
CA ALA A 165 -7.20 16.50 -34.51
C ALA A 165 -6.70 16.21 -35.93
#